data_AF-X1B591-F1
#
_entry.id   AF-X1B591-F1
#
_cell.length_a   1.000
_cell.length_b   1.000
_cell.length_c   1.000
_cell.angle_alpha   90.00
_cell.angle_beta   90.00
_cell.angle_gamma   90.00
#
_symmetry.space_group_name_H-M   'P 1'
#
loop_
_entity.id
_entity.type
_entity.pdbx_description
1 polymer ?
#
loop_
_entity_poly.entity_id
_entity_poly.type
_entity_poly.pdbx_seq_one_letter_code
_entity_poly.pdbx_strand_id
1 'polypeptide(L)'
;MTKPNYQDAALMLQLAQWWAASELSEAVNWMWSDQFIPDYTEFVKKYPPGSEGFVNASKICSWYETIGTLYKHELFNEELLFDWLAINLVWNRIKGFALGEREQSGEPRIYENFEAMAKAQKER
;
A
#
# COMPACT_ATOMS: atom_id res chain seq x y z
N MET A 1 -12.70 19.69 1.78
CA MET A 1 -12.81 18.75 2.92
C MET A 1 -12.91 19.50 4.22
N THR A 2 -13.41 18.87 5.26
CA THR A 2 -13.42 19.41 6.63
C THR A 2 -12.01 19.44 7.21
N LYS A 3 -11.75 20.37 8.12
CA LYS A 3 -10.48 20.47 8.85
C LYS A 3 -10.20 19.16 9.63
N PRO A 4 -8.95 18.66 9.68
CA PRO A 4 -8.60 17.50 10.49
C PRO A 4 -9.01 17.67 11.96
N ASN A 5 -9.46 16.58 12.60
CA ASN A 5 -9.90 16.59 13.99
C ASN A 5 -9.21 15.50 14.84
N TYR A 6 -9.58 15.41 16.13
CA TYR A 6 -8.97 14.44 17.05
C TYR A 6 -9.23 12.97 16.69
N GLN A 7 -10.35 12.65 16.05
CA GLN A 7 -10.63 11.29 15.57
C GLN A 7 -9.71 10.92 14.40
N ASP A 8 -9.45 11.86 13.48
CA ASP A 8 -8.47 11.65 12.41
C ASP A 8 -7.06 11.41 12.98
N ALA A 9 -6.66 12.20 13.97
CA ALA A 9 -5.37 12.03 14.66
C ALA A 9 -5.28 10.68 15.39
N ALA A 10 -6.37 10.25 16.05
CA ALA A 10 -6.42 8.95 16.71
C ALA A 10 -6.31 7.80 15.71
N LEU A 11 -7.02 7.88 14.57
CA LEU A 11 -6.95 6.90 13.49
C LEU A 11 -5.54 6.83 12.90
N MET A 12 -4.90 7.99 12.64
CA MET A 12 -3.52 8.06 12.18
C MET A 12 -2.56 7.34 13.13
N LEU A 13 -2.67 7.60 14.44
CA LEU A 13 -1.84 6.94 15.45
C LEU A 13 -2.12 5.44 15.55
N GLN A 14 -3.37 5.00 15.40
CA GLN A 14 -3.72 3.57 15.36
C GLN A 14 -3.12 2.88 14.14
N LEU A 15 -3.18 3.50 12.96
CA LEU A 15 -2.54 2.99 11.74
C LEU A 15 -1.01 2.93 11.87
N ALA A 16 -0.39 3.91 12.54
CA ALA A 16 1.04 3.93 12.83
C ALA A 16 1.44 2.80 13.81
N GLN A 17 0.62 2.55 14.83
CA GLN A 17 0.81 1.43 15.75
C GLN A 17 0.66 0.09 15.02
N TRP A 18 -0.34 -0.04 14.14
CA TRP A 18 -0.52 -1.25 13.33
C TRP A 18 0.65 -1.48 12.38
N TRP A 19 1.19 -0.44 11.76
CA TRP A 19 2.42 -0.52 10.97
C TRP A 19 3.57 -1.12 11.77
N ALA A 20 3.83 -0.58 12.96
CA ALA A 20 4.92 -1.03 13.83
C ALA A 20 4.71 -2.47 14.31
N ALA A 21 3.49 -2.82 14.73
CA ALA A 21 3.16 -4.16 15.21
C ALA A 21 3.16 -5.23 14.11
N SER A 22 2.94 -4.82 12.86
CA SER A 22 2.88 -5.75 11.75
C SER A 22 4.24 -6.11 11.19
N GLU A 23 5.36 -5.51 11.58
CA GLU A 23 6.65 -5.64 10.87
C GLU A 23 6.57 -5.16 9.40
N LEU A 24 5.83 -4.07 9.17
CA LEU A 24 5.74 -3.45 7.83
C LEU A 24 7.03 -2.71 7.46
N SER A 25 7.79 -2.23 8.45
CA SER A 25 9.07 -1.56 8.24
C SER A 25 10.06 -2.47 7.51
N GLU A 26 10.15 -3.73 7.91
CA GLU A 26 11.03 -4.75 7.33
C GLU A 26 10.64 -5.04 5.88
N ALA A 27 9.34 -5.24 5.61
CA ALA A 27 8.83 -5.46 4.27
C ALA A 27 9.11 -4.26 3.35
N VAL A 28 8.90 -3.03 3.84
CA VAL A 28 9.15 -1.82 3.06
C VAL A 28 10.64 -1.60 2.82
N ASN A 29 11.49 -1.85 3.81
CA ASN A 29 12.95 -1.82 3.63
C ASN A 29 13.40 -2.85 2.58
N TRP A 30 12.83 -4.06 2.61
CA TRP A 30 13.07 -5.08 1.59
C TRP A 30 12.61 -4.61 0.19
N MET A 31 11.43 -4.00 0.06
CA MET A 31 10.92 -3.45 -1.22
C MET A 31 11.85 -2.38 -1.82
N TRP A 32 12.49 -1.57 -0.97
CA TRP A 32 13.45 -0.55 -1.39
C TRP A 32 14.87 -1.08 -1.62
N SER A 33 15.15 -2.32 -1.25
CA SER A 33 16.44 -2.96 -1.51
C SER A 33 16.57 -3.47 -2.95
N ASP A 34 17.78 -3.88 -3.32
CA ASP A 34 18.08 -4.54 -4.60
C ASP A 34 17.48 -5.95 -4.72
N GLN A 35 16.89 -6.48 -3.65
CA GLN A 35 16.25 -7.79 -3.68
C GLN A 35 14.90 -7.77 -4.39
N PHE A 36 14.20 -6.63 -4.33
CA PHE A 36 12.86 -6.47 -4.89
C PHE A 36 12.89 -6.41 -6.42
N ILE A 37 11.98 -7.14 -7.06
CA ILE A 37 11.84 -7.20 -8.52
C ILE A 37 10.53 -6.51 -8.92
N PRO A 38 10.58 -5.37 -9.64
CA PRO A 38 9.35 -4.66 -10.02
C PRO A 38 8.51 -5.36 -11.09
N ASP A 39 9.14 -6.16 -11.96
CA ASP A 39 8.43 -6.93 -12.97
C ASP A 39 7.78 -8.17 -12.35
N TYR A 40 6.46 -8.34 -12.52
CA TYR A 40 5.74 -9.43 -11.87
C TYR A 40 6.17 -10.82 -12.35
N THR A 41 6.45 -10.97 -13.64
CA THR A 41 6.83 -12.27 -14.21
C THR A 41 8.16 -12.75 -13.64
N GLU A 42 9.14 -11.86 -13.54
CA GLU A 42 10.42 -12.16 -12.89
C GLU A 42 10.29 -12.26 -11.36
N PHE A 43 9.40 -11.47 -10.77
CA PHE A 43 9.10 -11.52 -9.33
C PHE A 43 8.62 -12.91 -8.92
N VAL A 44 7.58 -13.46 -9.56
CA VAL A 44 7.00 -14.76 -9.16
C VAL A 44 7.94 -15.95 -9.41
N LYS A 45 8.89 -15.82 -10.35
CA LYS A 45 9.95 -16.81 -10.55
C LYS A 45 10.90 -16.89 -9.36
N LYS A 46 11.31 -15.74 -8.81
CA LYS A 46 12.21 -15.66 -7.65
C LYS A 46 11.48 -15.84 -6.32
N TYR A 47 10.28 -15.29 -6.22
CA TYR A 47 9.43 -15.23 -5.04
C TYR A 47 8.07 -15.85 -5.37
N PRO A 48 7.98 -17.19 -5.48
CA PRO A 48 6.70 -17.86 -5.74
C PRO A 48 5.70 -17.61 -4.59
N PRO A 49 4.38 -17.81 -4.81
CA PRO A 49 3.38 -17.69 -3.76
C PRO A 49 3.75 -18.47 -2.50
N GLY A 50 3.65 -17.82 -1.34
CA GLY A 50 4.05 -18.38 -0.03
C GLY A 50 5.52 -18.16 0.36
N SER A 51 6.38 -17.68 -0.55
CA SER A 51 7.72 -17.23 -0.20
C SER A 51 7.70 -15.93 0.61
N GLU A 52 8.79 -15.65 1.33
CA GLU A 52 8.93 -14.44 2.14
C GLU A 52 8.77 -13.15 1.32
N GLY A 53 9.38 -13.09 0.12
CA GLY A 53 9.25 -11.92 -0.75
C GLY A 53 7.82 -11.69 -1.22
N PHE A 54 7.10 -12.76 -1.56
CA PHE A 54 5.69 -12.66 -1.92
C PHE A 54 4.85 -12.14 -0.75
N VAL A 55 5.06 -12.71 0.44
CA VAL A 55 4.38 -12.27 1.68
C VAL A 55 4.66 -10.79 1.98
N ASN A 56 5.91 -10.34 1.84
CA ASN A 56 6.28 -8.95 2.05
C ASN A 56 5.55 -8.01 1.07
N ALA A 57 5.50 -8.36 -0.23
CA ALA A 57 4.81 -7.56 -1.22
C ALA A 57 3.28 -7.50 -0.96
N SER A 58 2.65 -8.66 -0.70
CA SER A 58 1.22 -8.74 -0.36
C SER A 58 0.88 -7.93 0.88
N LYS A 59 1.74 -7.94 1.89
CA LYS A 59 1.55 -7.21 3.15
C LYS A 59 1.57 -5.70 2.96
N ILE A 60 2.52 -5.19 2.17
CA ILE A 60 2.58 -3.77 1.80
C ILE A 60 1.30 -3.38 1.06
N CYS A 61 0.95 -4.10 -0.01
CA CYS A 61 -0.24 -3.80 -0.80
C CYS A 61 -1.52 -3.86 0.04
N SER A 62 -1.68 -4.87 0.89
CA SER A 62 -2.86 -5.02 1.76
C SER A 62 -3.00 -3.89 2.80
N TRP A 63 -1.89 -3.40 3.35
CA TRP A 63 -1.92 -2.29 4.30
C TRP A 63 -2.38 -0.99 3.62
N TYR A 64 -1.80 -0.66 2.46
CA TYR A 64 -2.22 0.51 1.70
C TYR A 64 -3.64 0.37 1.12
N GLU A 65 -4.08 -0.84 0.80
CA GLU A 65 -5.46 -1.11 0.36
C GLU A 65 -6.48 -0.84 1.47
N THR A 66 -6.13 -1.18 2.71
CA THR A 66 -6.96 -0.89 3.89
C THR A 66 -7.11 0.63 4.06
N ILE A 67 -6.02 1.38 3.96
CA ILE A 67 -6.06 2.85 4.07
C ILE A 67 -6.80 3.46 2.87
N GLY A 68 -6.56 2.95 1.66
CA GLY A 68 -7.28 3.37 0.46
C GLY A 68 -8.79 3.17 0.58
N THR A 69 -9.22 2.12 1.27
CA THR A 69 -10.64 1.87 1.57
C THR A 69 -11.21 2.95 2.49
N LEU A 70 -10.48 3.32 3.55
CA LEU A 70 -10.90 4.41 4.46
C LEU A 70 -10.95 5.76 3.72
N TYR A 71 -9.96 6.03 2.87
CA TYR A 71 -9.90 7.21 2.02
C TYR A 71 -11.10 7.29 1.07
N LYS A 72 -11.39 6.21 0.33
CA LYS A 72 -12.53 6.11 -0.61
C LYS A 72 -13.88 6.42 0.04
N HIS A 73 -14.02 6.12 1.33
CA HIS A 73 -15.24 6.36 2.09
C HIS A 73 -15.22 7.65 2.93
N GLU A 74 -14.22 8.51 2.73
CA GLU A 74 -14.06 9.79 3.45
C GLU A 74 -13.97 9.60 4.98
N LEU A 75 -13.46 8.45 5.43
CA LEU A 75 -13.31 8.09 6.85
C LEU A 75 -11.96 8.49 7.44
N PHE A 76 -11.02 8.93 6.60
CA PHE A 76 -9.74 9.46 7.04
C PHE A 76 -9.46 10.77 6.28
N ASN A 77 -9.22 11.85 7.02
CA ASN A 77 -8.88 13.14 6.44
C ASN A 77 -7.69 13.05 5.47
N GLU A 78 -7.93 13.44 4.22
CA GLU A 78 -6.95 13.37 3.13
C GLU A 78 -5.73 14.27 3.37
N GLU A 79 -5.89 15.48 3.93
CA GLU A 79 -4.76 16.37 4.17
C GLU A 79 -3.78 15.73 5.15
N LEU A 80 -4.31 15.20 6.26
CA LEU A 80 -3.49 14.50 7.25
C LEU A 80 -2.85 13.23 6.67
N LEU A 81 -3.62 12.46 5.89
CA LEU A 81 -3.15 11.24 5.24
C LEU A 81 -2.01 11.50 4.24
N PHE A 82 -2.18 12.47 3.35
CA PHE A 82 -1.22 12.78 2.29
C PHE A 82 -0.01 13.58 2.77
N ASP A 83 -0.11 14.29 3.89
CA ASP A 83 1.05 14.89 4.56
C ASP A 83 1.87 13.83 5.34
N TRP A 84 1.24 12.73 5.74
CA TRP A 84 1.88 11.65 6.50
C TRP A 84 2.58 10.61 5.63
N LEU A 85 1.93 10.12 4.57
CA LEU A 85 2.40 8.95 3.80
C LEU A 85 2.77 9.30 2.36
N ALA A 86 3.92 8.81 1.88
CA ALA A 86 4.32 8.92 0.46
C ALA A 86 3.69 7.82 -0.42
N ILE A 87 2.35 7.77 -0.47
CA ILE A 87 1.56 6.71 -1.11
C ILE A 87 1.92 6.54 -2.60
N ASN A 88 2.00 7.63 -3.36
CA ASN A 88 2.32 7.56 -4.79
C ASN A 88 3.73 6.98 -5.04
N LEU A 89 4.69 7.32 -4.18
CA LEU A 89 6.06 6.81 -4.29
C LEU A 89 6.10 5.29 -4.06
N VAL A 90 5.39 4.80 -3.04
CA VAL A 90 5.30 3.36 -2.76
C VAL A 90 4.55 2.63 -3.87
N TRP A 91 3.41 3.16 -4.32
CA TRP A 91 2.66 2.58 -5.44
C TRP A 91 3.53 2.44 -6.69
N ASN A 92 4.24 3.49 -7.09
CA ASN A 92 5.10 3.44 -8.27
C ASN A 92 6.18 2.37 -8.18
N ARG A 93 6.67 2.08 -6.97
CA ARG A 93 7.66 1.02 -6.74
C ARG A 93 7.04 -0.37 -6.85
N ILE A 94 5.87 -0.61 -6.26
CA ILE A 94 5.31 -1.96 -6.09
C ILE A 94 4.22 -2.34 -7.11
N LYS A 95 3.70 -1.38 -7.89
CA LYS A 95 2.54 -1.58 -8.79
C LYS A 95 2.65 -2.77 -9.73
N GLY A 96 3.85 -3.16 -10.16
CA GLY A 96 4.02 -4.34 -11.02
C GLY A 96 3.51 -5.60 -10.34
N PHE A 97 3.82 -5.79 -9.06
CA PHE A 97 3.25 -6.88 -8.25
C PHE A 97 1.73 -6.78 -8.15
N ALA A 98 1.21 -5.62 -7.76
CA ALA A 98 -0.22 -5.42 -7.55
C ALA A 98 -1.06 -5.67 -8.82
N LEU A 99 -0.59 -5.18 -9.96
CA LEU A 99 -1.25 -5.36 -11.25
C LEU A 99 -1.13 -6.81 -11.75
N GLY A 100 0.02 -7.45 -11.52
CA GLY A 100 0.22 -8.85 -11.87
C GLY A 100 -0.68 -9.81 -11.09
N GLU A 101 -0.83 -9.61 -9.78
CA GLU A 101 -1.77 -10.37 -8.95
C GLU A 101 -3.22 -10.21 -9.43
N ARG A 102 -3.61 -8.97 -9.79
CA ARG A 102 -4.93 -8.66 -10.35
C ARG A 102 -5.17 -9.43 -11.65
N GLU A 103 -4.19 -9.46 -12.55
CA GLU A 103 -4.28 -10.20 -13.81
C GLU A 103 -4.31 -11.72 -13.58
N GLN A 104 -3.43 -12.25 -12.73
CA GLN A 104 -3.33 -13.69 -12.48
C GLN A 104 -4.59 -14.27 -11.83
N SER A 105 -5.18 -13.55 -10.88
CA SER A 105 -6.40 -13.99 -10.18
C SER A 105 -7.68 -13.79 -11.00
N GLY A 106 -7.66 -12.89 -11.98
CA GLY A 106 -8.85 -12.46 -12.71
C GLY A 106 -9.80 -11.58 -11.91
N GLU A 107 -9.42 -11.12 -10.71
CA GLU A 107 -10.23 -10.23 -9.88
C GLU A 107 -9.78 -8.76 -10.07
N PRO A 108 -10.54 -7.92 -10.80
CA PRO A 108 -10.14 -6.55 -11.13
C PRO A 108 -10.00 -5.63 -9.93
N ARG A 109 -10.62 -5.96 -8.78
CA ARG A 109 -10.60 -5.10 -7.57
C ARG A 109 -9.35 -5.26 -6.73
N ILE A 110 -8.47 -6.22 -7.04
CA ILE A 110 -7.23 -6.40 -6.27
C ILE A 110 -6.44 -5.08 -6.26
N TYR A 111 -6.25 -4.56 -5.04
CA TYR A 111 -5.52 -3.34 -4.74
C TYR A 111 -6.03 -2.06 -5.45
N GLU A 112 -7.30 -2.04 -5.86
CA GLU A 112 -7.88 -0.90 -6.58
C GLU A 112 -7.90 0.38 -5.73
N ASN A 113 -8.08 0.26 -4.41
CA ASN A 113 -8.19 1.42 -3.54
C ASN A 113 -6.82 2.02 -3.25
N PHE A 114 -5.78 1.18 -3.13
CA PHE A 114 -4.40 1.66 -3.10
C PHE A 114 -4.05 2.41 -4.39
N GLU A 115 -4.36 1.84 -5.56
CA GLU A 115 -4.11 2.49 -6.85
C GLU A 115 -4.83 3.84 -6.97
N ALA A 116 -6.12 3.89 -6.64
CA ALA A 116 -6.92 5.11 -6.71
C ALA A 116 -6.40 6.19 -5.76
N MET A 117 -6.05 5.81 -4.52
CA MET A 117 -5.47 6.72 -3.53
C MET A 117 -4.10 7.24 -3.98
N ALA A 118 -3.26 6.39 -4.57
CA ALA A 118 -1.96 6.79 -5.12
C ALA A 118 -2.09 7.77 -6.30
N LYS A 119 -3.14 7.60 -7.12
CA LYS A 119 -3.47 8.54 -8.20
C LYS A 119 -3.91 9.89 -7.64
N ALA A 120 -4.82 9.89 -6.66
CA ALA A 120 -5.30 11.11 -6.01
C ALA A 120 -4.15 11.93 -5.40
N GLN A 121 -3.23 11.29 -4.68
CA GLN A 121 -2.08 12.01 -4.11
C GLN A 121 -1.17 12.65 -5.17
N LYS A 122 -1.01 12.03 -6.34
CA LYS A 122 -0.18 12.56 -7.43
C LYS A 122 -0.78 13.80 -8.08
N GLU A 123 -2.10 13.90 -8.09
CA GLU A 123 -2.86 14.97 -8.74
C GLU A 123 -3.09 16.19 -7.82
N ARG A 124 -2.68 16.09 -6.56
CA ARG A 124 -2.72 17.15 -5.54
C ARG A 124 -1.65 18.21 -5.79
#